data_AF-A0A497I305-F1
#
_entry.id   AF-A0A497I305-F1
#
_cell.length_a   1.000
_cell.length_b   1.000
_cell.length_c   1.000
_cell.angle_alpha   90.00
_cell.angle_beta   90.00
_cell.angle_gamma   90.00
#
_symmetry.space_group_name_H-M   'P 1'
#
loop_
_entity.id
_entity.type
_entity.pdbx_description
1 polymer ?
#
loop_
_entity_poly.entity_id
_entity_poly.type
_entity_poly.pdbx_seq_one_letter_code
_entity_poly.pdbx_strand_id
1 'polypeptide(L)' 'MEAWKQKYLNKIVQGDCLEIMREIPEDSVDMTFADPPYNLGKKYEHYEDNKETREYLAWCREWLHEMVRITRS' A
#
# COMPACT_ATOMS: atom_id res chain seq x y z
N MET A 1 -13.21 17.90 -10.98
CA MET A 1 -12.42 17.15 -9.98
C MET A 1 -11.32 16.41 -10.72
N GLU A 2 -10.12 16.32 -10.15
CA GLU A 2 -9.03 15.52 -10.69
C GLU A 2 -9.49 14.09 -11.02
N ALA A 3 -9.02 13.52 -12.13
CA ALA A 3 -9.46 12.21 -12.63
C ALA A 3 -9.28 11.10 -11.59
N TRP A 4 -8.16 11.10 -10.85
CA TRP A 4 -7.87 10.13 -9.80
C TRP A 4 -8.86 10.24 -8.62
N LYS A 5 -9.29 11.45 -8.25
CA LYS A 5 -10.29 11.64 -7.17
C LYS A 5 -11.64 11.07 -7.57
N GLN A 6 -12.06 11.24 -8.83
CA GLN A 6 -13.29 10.62 -9.30
C GLN A 6 -13.22 9.08 -9.28
N LYS A 7 -12.02 8.53 -9.52
CA LYS A 7 -11.78 7.09 -9.47
C LYS A 7 -11.79 6.55 -8.04
N TYR A 8 -11.20 7.23 -7.07
CA TYR A 8 -10.88 6.67 -5.75
C TYR A 8 -11.54 7.32 -4.52
N LEU A 9 -12.00 8.58 -4.60
CA LEU A 9 -12.57 9.27 -3.45
C LEU A 9 -13.85 8.59 -2.96
N ASN A 10 -13.97 8.37 -1.65
CA ASN A 10 -15.11 7.72 -0.98
C ASN A 10 -15.46 6.33 -1.55
N LYS A 11 -14.44 5.57 -1.96
CA LYS A 11 -14.61 4.23 -2.53
C LYS A 11 -13.70 3.22 -1.85
N ILE A 12 -14.18 1.99 -1.77
CA ILE A 12 -13.35 0.81 -1.46
C ILE A 12 -12.85 0.27 -2.80
N VAL A 13 -11.54 0.08 -2.93
CA VAL A 13 -10.90 -0.38 -4.15
C VAL A 13 -10.32 -1.76 -3.90
N GLN A 14 -10.76 -2.75 -4.66
CA GLN A 14 -10.17 -4.09 -4.64
C GLN A 14 -9.04 -4.16 -5.66
N GLY A 15 -7.83 -4.50 -5.22
CA GLY A 15 -6.66 -4.68 -6.08
C GLY A 15 -5.35 -4.68 -5.30
N ASP A 16 -4.24 -4.77 -6.02
CA ASP A 16 -2.91 -4.61 -5.44
C ASP A 16 -2.68 -3.13 -5.05
N CYS A 17 -2.28 -2.89 -3.80
CA CYS A 17 -2.14 -1.52 -3.30
C CYS A 17 -1.00 -0.76 -3.98
N LEU A 18 0.09 -1.41 -4.42
CA LEU A 18 1.19 -0.77 -5.15
C LEU A 18 0.73 -0.30 -6.52
N GLU A 19 -0.02 -1.13 -7.24
CA GLU A 19 -0.57 -0.75 -8.55
C GLU A 19 -1.53 0.43 -8.41
N ILE A 20 -2.41 0.40 -7.42
CA ILE A 20 -3.37 1.48 -7.16
C ILE A 20 -2.67 2.77 -6.73
N MET A 21 -1.71 2.70 -5.79
CA MET A 21 -1.02 3.89 -5.29
C MET A 21 -0.25 4.60 -6.40
N ARG A 22 0.33 3.88 -7.37
CA ARG A 22 1.01 4.46 -8.54
C ARG A 22 0.11 5.34 -9.42
N GLU A 23 -1.21 5.16 -9.36
CA GLU A 23 -2.17 6.00 -10.08
C GLU A 23 -2.58 7.27 -9.32
N ILE A 24 -2.20 7.36 -8.04
CA ILE A 24 -2.48 8.52 -7.17
C ILE A 24 -1.31 9.51 -7.27
N PRO A 25 -1.57 10.81 -7.50
CA PRO A 25 -0.51 11.82 -7.55
C PRO A 25 0.28 11.93 -6.25
N GLU A 26 1.51 12.41 -6.33
CA GLU A 26 2.30 12.75 -5.14
C GLU A 26 1.66 13.89 -4.33
N ASP A 27 1.98 13.99 -3.04
CA ASP A 27 1.58 15.11 -2.16
C ASP A 27 0.06 15.42 -2.18
N SER A 28 -0.75 14.37 -2.32
CA SER A 28 -2.18 14.50 -2.66
C SER A 28 -3.13 13.99 -1.58
N VAL A 29 -2.61 13.21 -0.62
CA VAL A 29 -3.34 12.62 0.50
C VAL A 29 -2.82 13.19 1.82
N ASP A 30 -3.73 13.66 2.67
CA ASP A 30 -3.34 14.29 3.95
C ASP A 30 -2.81 13.30 4.99
N MET A 31 -3.27 12.04 4.95
CA MET A 31 -2.85 10.99 5.87
C MET A 31 -2.97 9.62 5.21
N THR A 32 -1.94 8.78 5.39
CA THR A 32 -1.96 7.38 5.01
C THR A 32 -1.88 6.49 6.25
N PHE A 33 -2.50 5.30 6.17
CA PHE A 33 -2.49 4.29 7.23
C PHE A 33 -2.35 2.91 6.59
N ALA A 34 -1.56 2.03 7.19
CA ALA A 34 -1.36 0.67 6.73
C ALA A 34 -1.24 -0.31 7.91
N ASP A 35 -1.83 -1.49 7.72
CA ASP A 35 -1.71 -2.66 8.59
C ASP A 35 -1.26 -3.86 7.71
N PRO A 36 0.02 -3.90 7.29
CA PRO A 36 0.52 -4.94 6.39
C PRO A 36 0.73 -6.27 7.13
N PRO A 37 0.88 -7.41 6.42
CA PRO A 37 1.34 -8.65 7.02
C PRO A 37 2.69 -8.46 7.74
N TYR A 38 2.84 -9.10 8.90
CA TYR A 38 3.95 -8.86 9.82
C TYR A 38 5.12 -9.85 9.71
N ASN A 39 5.02 -10.85 8.84
CA ASN A 39 6.01 -11.91 8.64
C ASN A 39 6.37 -12.67 9.94
N LEU A 40 5.36 -13.01 10.75
CA LEU A 40 5.51 -13.66 12.06
C LEU A 40 5.52 -15.20 11.98
N GLY A 41 5.45 -15.78 10.79
CA GLY A 41 5.34 -17.23 10.60
C GLY A 41 3.98 -17.79 11.02
N LYS A 42 2.96 -16.94 11.17
CA LYS A 42 1.62 -17.37 11.55
C LYS A 42 0.89 -17.98 10.35
N LYS A 43 0.13 -19.03 10.60
CA LYS A 43 -0.74 -19.62 9.59
C LYS A 43 -2.01 -18.77 9.46
N TYR A 44 -2.16 -18.11 8.32
CA TYR A 44 -3.40 -17.48 7.91
C TYR A 44 -4.10 -18.37 6.87
N GLU A 45 -5.43 -18.28 6.76
CA GLU A 45 -6.19 -19.10 5.80
C GLU A 45 -5.87 -18.76 4.34
N HIS A 46 -5.44 -17.53 4.07
CA HIS A 46 -5.30 -16.99 2.71
C HIS A 46 -3.93 -16.35 2.42
N TYR A 47 -2.99 -16.37 3.37
CA TYR A 47 -1.68 -15.73 3.20
C TYR A 47 -0.56 -16.51 3.88
N GLU A 48 0.55 -16.69 3.17
CA GLU A 48 1.78 -17.27 3.70
C GLU A 48 2.66 -16.18 4.31
N ASP A 49 2.68 -16.13 5.64
CA ASP A 49 3.38 -15.11 6.42
C ASP A 49 4.78 -15.56 6.84
N ASN A 50 5.53 -16.16 5.91
CA ASN A 50 6.84 -16.77 6.15
C ASN A 50 7.87 -16.42 5.06
N LYS A 51 7.75 -15.23 4.48
CA LYS A 51 8.68 -14.72 3.46
C LYS A 51 10.10 -14.65 4.02
N GLU A 52 11.07 -14.88 3.14
CA GLU A 52 12.47 -14.63 3.47
C GLU A 52 12.65 -13.15 3.88
N THR A 53 13.49 -12.89 4.88
CA THR A 53 13.58 -11.57 5.51
C THR A 53 13.97 -10.47 4.53
N ARG A 54 14.93 -10.72 3.64
CA ARG A 54 15.33 -9.73 2.63
C ARG A 54 14.23 -9.47 1.62
N GLU A 55 13.49 -10.50 1.21
CA GLU A 55 12.32 -10.37 0.34
C GLU A 55 11.20 -9.56 1.01
N TYR A 56 10.87 -9.88 2.27
CA TYR A 56 9.87 -9.14 3.04
C TYR A 56 10.25 -7.66 3.20
N LEU A 57 11.50 -7.38 3.57
CA LEU A 57 11.98 -6.00 3.69
C LEU A 57 12.02 -5.27 2.34
N ALA A 58 12.30 -5.97 1.24
CA ALA A 58 12.24 -5.38 -0.10
C ALA A 58 10.81 -4.97 -0.45
N TRP A 59 9.85 -5.87 -0.23
CA TRP A 59 8.45 -5.58 -0.41
C TRP A 59 7.96 -4.44 0.49
N CYS A 60 8.40 -4.39 1.76
CA CYS A 60 8.12 -3.27 2.66
C CYS A 60 8.58 -1.93 2.12
N ARG A 61 9.79 -1.87 1.56
CA ARG A 61 10.32 -0.63 0.97
C ARG A 61 9.49 -0.14 -0.20
N GLU A 62 8.94 -1.04 -1.01
CA GLU A 62 8.12 -0.65 -2.17
C GLU A 62 6.86 0.08 -1.74
N TRP A 63 6.08 -0.49 -0.80
CA TRP A 63 4.82 0.15 -0.41
C TRP A 63 5.03 1.35 0.50
N LEU A 64 6.08 1.36 1.34
CA LEU A 64 6.44 2.54 2.12
C LEU A 64 6.84 3.71 1.22
N HIS A 65 7.58 3.44 0.14
CA HIS A 65 7.96 4.48 -0.82
C HIS A 65 6.75 5.13 -1.47
N GLU A 66 5.80 4.32 -1.95
CA GLU A 66 4.57 4.85 -2.55
C GLU A 66 3.69 5.57 -1.53
N MET A 67 3.57 5.06 -0.30
CA MET A 67 2.84 5.74 0.77
C MET A 67 3.44 7.12 1.08
N VAL A 68 4.76 7.22 1.21
CA VAL A 68 5.43 8.51 1.44
C VAL A 68 5.21 9.44 0.25
N ARG A 69 5.35 8.95 -0.99
CA ARG A 69 5.14 9.75 -2.21
C ARG A 69 3.76 10.42 -2.24
N ILE A 70 2.69 9.70 -1.91
CA ILE A 70 1.33 10.23 -2.00
C ILE A 70 0.92 11.08 -0.78
N THR A 71 1.60 10.91 0.36
CA THR A 71 1.29 11.61 1.62
C THR A 71 1.88 13.02 1.61
N ARG A 72 1.13 14.00 2.09
CA ARG A 72 1.59 15.38 2.18
C ARG A 72 2.73 15.58 3.17
N SER A 73 3.71 16.41 2.79
CA SER A 73 4.87 16.79 3.61
C SER A 73 4.69 18.12 4.33
#